data_AF-A0A6A3E511-F1
#
_entry.id   AF-A0A6A3E511-F1
#
_cell.length_a   1.000
_cell.length_b   1.000
_cell.length_c   1.000
_cell.angle_alpha   90.00
_cell.angle_beta   90.00
_cell.angle_gamma   90.00
#
_symmetry.space_group_name_H-M   'P 1'
#
loop_
_entity.id
_entity.type
_entity.pdbx_description
1 polymer ?
#
loop_
_entity_poly.entity_id
_entity_poly.type
_entity_poly.pdbx_seq_one_letter_code
_entity_poly.pdbx_strand_id
1 'polypeptide(L)'
;MVMHMASRIYWIRGMVESTWTRTKETVQDFIAGWHGSDQEDAVSIEMLKFQAELQRPSRELKLVHDKQVPVFDYWRPMHRYPLLRQIALTVFTVAASSAGAEQNFSTHKFIHSDVRNRLSEAHVEKLVFIFFNSKNQCAEDMAIFNLLEDLE
;
A
#
# COMPACT_ATOMS: atom_id res chain seq x y z
N MET A 1 2.22 -3.39 -4.69
CA MET A 1 3.10 -3.66 -5.86
C MET A 1 3.89 -4.96 -5.73
N VAL A 2 4.39 -5.37 -4.55
CA VAL A 2 5.22 -6.59 -4.40
C VAL A 2 4.44 -7.92 -4.49
N MET A 3 3.27 -8.06 -3.87
CA MET A 3 2.42 -9.27 -4.06
C MET A 3 1.68 -9.31 -5.40
N HIS A 4 1.37 -8.14 -5.95
CA HIS A 4 0.72 -8.00 -7.26
C HIS A 4 1.72 -8.18 -8.42
N MET A 5 3.02 -7.94 -8.18
CA MET A 5 4.12 -8.37 -9.06
C MET A 5 4.35 -9.87 -8.91
N ALA A 6 4.39 -10.42 -7.70
CA ALA A 6 4.56 -11.85 -7.49
C ALA A 6 3.50 -12.69 -8.24
N SER A 7 2.22 -12.32 -8.15
CA SER A 7 1.15 -13.10 -8.82
C SER A 7 1.05 -12.91 -10.34
N ARG A 8 1.61 -11.82 -10.91
CA ARG A 8 1.68 -11.63 -12.37
C ARG A 8 2.92 -12.27 -13.00
N ILE A 9 3.97 -12.50 -12.20
CA ILE A 9 5.27 -13.03 -12.64
C ILE A 9 5.28 -14.56 -12.70
N TYR A 10 4.49 -15.26 -11.87
CA TYR A 10 4.40 -16.73 -11.92
C TYR A 10 3.83 -17.30 -13.24
N TRP A 11 3.30 -16.47 -14.15
CA TRP A 11 2.66 -16.95 -15.39
C TRP A 11 3.14 -16.31 -16.71
N ILE A 12 4.05 -15.33 -16.69
CA ILE A 12 4.66 -14.82 -17.94
C ILE A 12 5.96 -15.59 -18.19
N ARG A 13 5.83 -16.67 -18.96
CA ARG A 13 6.86 -17.56 -19.48
C ARG A 13 7.84 -16.87 -20.46
N GLY A 14 8.46 -15.75 -20.06
CA GLY A 14 9.31 -14.96 -20.96
C GLY A 14 10.17 -13.86 -20.34
N MET A 15 10.32 -13.82 -19.01
CA MET A 15 11.32 -12.93 -18.38
C MET A 15 12.64 -13.68 -18.27
N VAL A 16 13.77 -13.05 -18.63
CA VAL A 16 15.11 -13.67 -18.57
C VAL A 16 15.39 -14.08 -17.13
N GLU A 17 15.66 -15.38 -16.92
CA GLU A 17 15.86 -16.01 -15.59
C GLU A 17 16.79 -15.20 -14.67
N SER A 18 17.85 -14.60 -15.23
CA SER A 18 18.83 -13.79 -14.49
C SER A 18 18.29 -12.48 -13.92
N THR A 19 17.27 -11.90 -14.55
CA THR A 19 16.62 -10.67 -14.06
C THR A 19 15.69 -10.96 -12.90
N TRP A 20 15.01 -12.12 -12.94
CA TRP A 20 14.12 -12.57 -11.88
C TRP A 20 14.88 -12.95 -10.61
N THR A 21 15.97 -13.72 -10.73
CA THR A 21 16.78 -14.11 -9.58
C THR A 21 17.33 -12.89 -8.85
N ARG A 22 17.87 -11.91 -9.58
CA ARG A 22 18.38 -10.67 -9.00
C ARG A 22 17.30 -9.86 -8.28
N THR A 23 16.14 -9.70 -8.90
CA THR A 23 15.02 -8.96 -8.27
C THR A 23 14.52 -9.67 -7.02
N LYS A 24 14.44 -11.00 -7.05
CA LYS A 24 14.04 -11.81 -5.90
C LYS A 24 15.03 -11.66 -4.75
N GLU A 25 16.32 -11.80 -5.01
CA GLU A 25 17.39 -11.62 -4.02
C GLU A 25 17.34 -10.23 -3.39
N THR A 26 17.25 -9.18 -4.22
CA THR A 26 17.14 -7.79 -3.75
C THR A 26 15.94 -7.58 -2.81
N VAL A 27 14.79 -8.20 -3.13
CA VAL A 27 13.59 -8.12 -2.27
C VAL A 27 13.78 -8.89 -0.97
N GLN A 28 14.44 -10.04 -1.01
CA GLN A 28 14.72 -10.82 0.19
C GLN A 28 15.68 -10.07 1.12
N ASP A 29 16.75 -9.50 0.59
CA ASP A 29 17.72 -8.69 1.34
C ASP A 29 17.05 -7.46 1.97
N PHE A 30 16.21 -6.78 1.19
CA PHE A 30 15.43 -5.64 1.69
C PHE A 30 14.50 -6.02 2.85
N ILE A 31 13.80 -7.15 2.72
CA ILE A 31 12.87 -7.60 3.76
C ILE A 31 13.64 -8.03 5.01
N ALA A 32 14.72 -8.78 4.85
CA ALA A 32 15.55 -9.24 5.95
C ALA A 32 16.15 -8.07 6.74
N GLY A 33 16.65 -7.04 6.03
CA GLY A 33 17.20 -5.84 6.64
C GLY A 33 16.17 -4.82 7.17
N TRP A 34 14.86 -5.01 6.93
CA TRP A 34 13.83 -4.01 7.25
C TRP A 34 13.80 -3.60 8.73
N HIS A 35 14.00 -4.57 9.64
CA HIS A 35 13.94 -4.36 11.09
C HIS A 35 15.33 -4.12 11.73
N GLY A 36 16.38 -4.01 10.92
CA GLY A 36 17.77 -3.99 11.37
C GLY A 36 18.38 -5.39 11.51
N SER A 37 19.71 -5.44 11.64
CA SER A 37 20.50 -6.68 11.65
C SER A 37 20.09 -7.67 12.75
N ASP A 38 19.59 -7.16 13.88
CA ASP A 38 19.26 -7.98 15.05
C ASP A 38 18.06 -8.91 14.82
N GLN A 39 17.24 -8.61 13.81
CA GLN A 39 16.03 -9.38 13.48
C GLN A 39 16.10 -10.08 12.13
N GLU A 40 17.22 -9.97 11.41
CA GLU A 40 17.38 -10.46 10.04
C GLU A 40 17.08 -11.97 9.91
N ASP A 41 17.64 -12.76 10.82
CA ASP A 41 17.41 -14.21 10.89
C ASP A 41 15.94 -14.53 11.20
N ALA A 42 15.33 -13.78 12.12
CA ALA A 42 13.94 -13.99 12.51
C ALA A 42 12.98 -13.69 11.35
N VAL A 43 13.22 -12.59 10.62
CA VAL A 43 12.47 -12.24 9.41
C VAL A 43 12.66 -13.29 8.34
N SER A 44 13.89 -13.76 8.12
CA SER A 44 14.20 -14.81 7.14
C SER A 44 13.49 -16.12 7.45
N ILE A 45 13.41 -16.50 8.73
CA ILE A 45 12.65 -17.67 9.19
C ILE A 45 11.15 -17.50 8.92
N GLU A 46 10.57 -16.34 9.24
CA GLU A 46 9.17 -16.05 8.91
C GLU A 46 8.92 -16.12 7.40
N MET A 47 9.83 -15.57 6.60
CA MET A 47 9.78 -15.59 5.14
C MET A 47 9.77 -17.01 4.59
N LEU A 48 10.67 -17.87 5.07
CA LEU A 48 10.73 -19.28 4.66
C LEU A 48 9.46 -20.04 5.02
N LYS A 49 8.93 -19.83 6.24
CA LYS A 49 7.67 -20.43 6.68
C LYS A 49 6.50 -19.98 5.81
N PHE A 50 6.44 -18.69 5.49
CA PHE A 50 5.40 -18.15 4.62
C PHE A 50 5.52 -18.69 3.18
N GLN A 51 6.74 -18.76 2.63
CA GLN A 51 6.99 -19.37 1.32
C GLN A 51 6.56 -20.84 1.26
N ALA A 52 6.76 -21.60 2.33
CA ALA A 52 6.25 -22.97 2.42
C ALA A 52 4.71 -23.01 2.42
N GLU A 53 4.04 -22.07 3.08
CA GLU A 53 2.57 -21.92 3.04
C GLU A 53 2.08 -21.56 1.62
N LEU A 54 2.83 -20.74 0.87
CA LEU A 54 2.49 -20.40 -0.51
C LEU A 54 2.46 -21.62 -1.45
N GLN A 55 3.23 -22.68 -1.15
CA GLN A 55 3.20 -23.92 -1.94
C GLN A 55 1.87 -24.68 -1.79
N ARG A 56 1.14 -24.46 -0.69
CA ARG A 56 -0.16 -25.06 -0.40
C ARG A 56 -1.10 -23.99 0.17
N PRO A 57 -1.62 -23.11 -0.70
CA PRO A 57 -2.28 -21.89 -0.25
C PRO A 57 -3.58 -22.18 0.51
N SER A 58 -3.75 -21.50 1.64
CA SER A 58 -4.99 -21.50 2.42
C SER A 58 -6.16 -20.92 1.63
N ARG A 59 -7.40 -21.15 2.10
CA ARG A 59 -8.60 -20.56 1.47
C ARG A 59 -8.52 -19.05 1.43
N GLU A 60 -8.10 -18.43 2.53
CA GLU A 60 -7.96 -16.98 2.66
C GLU A 60 -6.98 -16.41 1.63
N LEU A 61 -5.82 -17.07 1.48
CA LEU A 61 -4.81 -16.65 0.50
C LEU A 61 -5.31 -16.78 -0.95
N LYS A 62 -6.14 -17.80 -1.24
CA LYS A 62 -6.82 -17.91 -2.55
C LYS A 62 -7.81 -16.76 -2.78
N LEU A 63 -8.57 -16.37 -1.77
CA LEU A 63 -9.49 -15.22 -1.88
C LEU A 63 -8.75 -13.91 -2.13
N VAL A 64 -7.58 -13.72 -1.53
CA VAL A 64 -6.70 -12.57 -1.80
C VAL A 64 -6.18 -12.61 -3.23
N HIS A 65 -5.74 -13.77 -3.71
CA HIS A 65 -5.28 -13.96 -5.08
C HIS A 65 -6.39 -13.66 -6.10
N ASP A 66 -7.60 -14.12 -5.81
CA ASP A 66 -8.80 -13.89 -6.64
C ASP A 66 -9.37 -12.47 -6.47
N LYS A 67 -8.70 -11.61 -5.68
CA LYS A 67 -9.06 -10.22 -5.37
C LYS A 67 -10.44 -10.06 -4.73
N GLN A 68 -10.93 -11.11 -4.09
CA GLN A 68 -12.17 -11.08 -3.33
C GLN A 68 -11.96 -10.46 -1.94
N VAL A 69 -10.73 -10.56 -1.42
CA VAL A 69 -10.34 -9.96 -0.13
C VAL A 69 -9.14 -9.03 -0.36
N PRO A 70 -9.16 -7.79 0.17
CA PRO A 70 -8.02 -6.90 0.12
C PRO A 70 -6.80 -7.51 0.82
N VAL A 71 -5.61 -7.30 0.23
CA VAL A 71 -4.35 -7.78 0.81
C VAL A 71 -4.16 -7.27 2.24
N PHE A 72 -4.57 -6.02 2.50
CA PHE A 72 -4.49 -5.41 3.81
C PHE A 72 -5.34 -6.16 4.86
N ASP A 73 -6.56 -6.56 4.51
CA ASP A 73 -7.48 -7.28 5.40
C ASP A 73 -7.01 -8.71 5.69
N TYR A 74 -6.25 -9.31 4.79
CA TYR A 74 -5.59 -10.60 5.04
C TYR A 74 -4.44 -10.48 6.06
N TRP A 75 -3.62 -9.44 5.94
CA TRP A 75 -2.47 -9.25 6.82
C TRP A 75 -2.84 -8.70 8.21
N ARG A 76 -3.88 -7.87 8.30
CA ARG A 76 -4.29 -7.21 9.56
C ARG A 76 -4.53 -8.19 10.73
N PRO A 77 -5.30 -9.28 10.60
CA PRO A 77 -5.52 -10.25 11.68
C PRO A 77 -4.40 -11.30 11.81
N MET A 78 -3.35 -11.25 10.99
CA MET A 78 -2.34 -12.31 10.89
C MET A 78 -1.32 -12.24 12.04
N HIS A 79 -1.44 -13.12 13.03
CA HIS A 79 -0.51 -13.15 14.17
C HIS A 79 0.67 -14.11 14.01
N ARG A 80 0.64 -15.02 13.02
CA ARG A 80 1.66 -16.08 12.82
C ARG A 80 3.01 -15.53 12.34
N TYR A 81 2.99 -14.40 11.64
CA TYR A 81 4.17 -13.76 11.04
C TYR A 81 4.22 -12.29 11.47
N PRO A 82 4.51 -11.98 12.75
CA PRO A 82 4.46 -10.61 13.26
C PRO A 82 5.42 -9.66 12.54
N LEU A 83 6.63 -10.10 12.20
CA LEU A 83 7.62 -9.26 11.53
C LEU A 83 7.22 -9.00 10.07
N LEU A 84 6.80 -10.04 9.35
CA LEU A 84 6.28 -9.88 7.99
C LEU A 84 4.97 -9.10 7.94
N ARG A 85 4.09 -9.24 8.94
CA ARG A 85 2.85 -8.46 9.02
C ARG A 85 3.16 -6.97 9.05
N GLN A 86 4.09 -6.53 9.89
CA GLN A 86 4.45 -5.11 9.99
C GLN A 86 4.95 -4.57 8.65
N ILE A 87 5.80 -5.34 7.97
CA ILE A 87 6.30 -5.00 6.62
C ILE A 87 5.13 -4.92 5.64
N ALA A 88 4.27 -5.93 5.61
CA ALA A 88 3.15 -5.99 4.69
C ALA A 88 2.16 -4.82 4.90
N LEU A 89 1.74 -4.55 6.13
CA LEU A 89 0.85 -3.43 6.43
C LEU A 89 1.46 -2.09 6.03
N THR A 90 2.77 -1.91 6.23
CA THR A 90 3.46 -0.68 5.80
C THR A 90 3.53 -0.59 4.27
N VAL A 91 4.07 -1.61 3.60
CA VAL A 91 4.27 -1.60 2.15
C VAL A 91 2.96 -1.51 1.37
N PHE A 92 1.87 -2.09 1.87
CA PHE A 92 0.56 -2.04 1.19
C PHE A 92 -0.26 -0.78 1.49
N THR A 93 0.11 0.01 2.50
CA THR A 93 -0.52 1.32 2.73
C THR A 93 0.14 2.43 1.93
N VAL A 94 1.40 2.25 1.52
CA VAL A 94 2.11 3.21 0.67
C VAL A 94 1.51 3.24 -0.74
N ALA A 95 1.22 4.44 -1.24
CA ALA A 95 0.78 4.66 -2.60
C ALA A 95 1.86 4.16 -3.59
N ALA A 96 1.51 3.16 -4.40
CA ALA A 96 2.45 2.49 -5.30
C ALA A 96 2.79 3.30 -6.57
N SER A 97 2.16 4.45 -6.78
CA SER A 97 2.31 5.26 -7.98
C SER A 97 2.28 6.75 -7.67
N SER A 98 2.97 7.54 -8.49
CA SER A 98 2.87 9.00 -8.50
C SER A 98 1.50 9.52 -8.93
N ALA A 99 0.59 8.67 -9.44
CA ALA A 99 -0.72 9.06 -9.93
C ALA A 99 -1.54 9.88 -8.92
N GLY A 100 -1.47 9.56 -7.62
CA GLY A 100 -2.13 10.37 -6.58
C GLY A 100 -1.52 11.76 -6.44
N ALA A 101 -0.19 11.86 -6.51
CA ALA A 101 0.51 13.14 -6.51
C ALA A 101 0.22 13.95 -7.79
N GLU A 102 0.18 13.30 -8.96
CA GLU A 102 -0.19 13.92 -10.24
C GLU A 102 -1.63 14.44 -10.21
N GLN A 103 -2.56 13.69 -9.60
CA GLN A 103 -3.93 14.15 -9.38
C GLN A 103 -3.97 15.36 -8.44
N ASN A 104 -3.14 15.40 -7.41
CA ASN A 104 -2.99 16.57 -6.54
C ASN A 104 -2.48 17.78 -7.31
N PHE A 105 -1.43 17.63 -8.12
CA PHE A 105 -0.91 18.73 -8.94
C PHE A 105 -1.92 19.22 -9.99
N SER A 106 -2.65 18.30 -10.62
CA SER A 106 -3.73 18.65 -11.55
C SER A 106 -4.86 19.42 -10.85
N THR A 107 -5.24 18.97 -9.64
CA THR A 107 -6.23 19.64 -8.79
C THR A 107 -5.77 21.03 -8.36
N HIS A 108 -4.50 21.16 -7.98
CA HIS A 108 -3.88 22.44 -7.64
C HIS A 108 -3.93 23.40 -8.84
N LYS A 109 -3.56 22.94 -10.04
CA LYS A 109 -3.65 23.72 -11.28
C LYS A 109 -5.09 24.10 -11.63
N PHE A 110 -6.06 23.22 -11.32
CA PHE A 110 -7.47 23.53 -11.47
C PHE A 110 -7.89 24.64 -10.51
N ILE A 111 -7.70 24.46 -9.19
CA ILE A 111 -8.14 25.41 -8.15
C ILE A 111 -7.45 26.77 -8.31
N HIS A 112 -6.15 26.76 -8.58
CA HIS A 112 -5.32 27.95 -8.80
C HIS A 112 -4.99 28.13 -10.30
N SER A 113 -6.03 28.32 -11.10
CA SER A 113 -5.90 28.68 -12.52
C SER A 113 -5.67 30.18 -12.69
N ASP A 114 -5.13 30.63 -13.84
CA ASP A 114 -4.88 32.06 -14.13
C ASP A 114 -6.11 32.97 -13.94
N VAL A 115 -7.32 32.44 -14.16
CA VAL A 115 -8.60 33.16 -13.97
C VAL A 115 -9.06 33.20 -12.49
N ARG A 116 -8.53 32.30 -11.64
CA ARG A 116 -8.87 32.12 -10.21
C ARG A 116 -7.70 32.44 -9.27
N ASN A 117 -6.77 33.29 -9.69
CA ASN A 117 -5.58 33.74 -8.95
C ASN A 117 -5.90 34.83 -7.89
N ARG A 118 -6.99 34.69 -7.11
CA ARG A 118 -7.26 35.61 -5.97
C ARG A 118 -7.20 34.90 -4.62
N LEU A 119 -6.77 33.64 -4.62
CA LEU A 119 -6.64 32.82 -3.42
C LEU A 119 -5.21 32.96 -2.90
N SER A 120 -5.06 33.13 -1.59
CA SER A 120 -3.75 32.96 -0.96
C SER A 120 -3.35 31.48 -1.00
N GLU A 121 -2.04 31.22 -0.97
CA GLU A 121 -1.47 29.87 -0.96
C GLU A 121 -2.11 28.97 0.11
N ALA A 122 -2.25 29.48 1.34
CA ALA A 122 -2.90 28.76 2.44
C ALA A 122 -4.37 28.36 2.16
N HIS A 123 -5.11 29.15 1.37
CA HIS A 123 -6.47 28.79 0.96
C HIS A 123 -6.48 27.78 -0.17
N VAL A 124 -5.53 27.86 -1.09
CA VAL A 124 -5.36 26.86 -2.18
C VAL A 124 -5.04 25.50 -1.58
N GLU A 125 -4.11 25.42 -0.64
CA GLU A 125 -3.76 24.16 0.04
C GLU A 125 -4.96 23.52 0.73
N LYS A 126 -5.74 24.30 1.49
CA LYS A 126 -6.97 23.82 2.13
C LYS A 126 -7.99 23.31 1.12
N LEU A 127 -8.20 24.04 0.02
CA LEU A 127 -9.15 23.62 -1.02
C LEU A 127 -8.68 22.37 -1.77
N VAL A 128 -7.38 22.25 -2.06
CA VAL A 128 -6.81 21.03 -2.66
C VAL A 128 -7.00 19.85 -1.71
N PHE A 129 -6.71 20.04 -0.42
CA PHE A 129 -6.92 19.02 0.61
C PHE A 129 -8.39 18.57 0.69
N ILE A 130 -9.34 19.51 0.79
CA ILE A 130 -10.77 19.20 0.83
C ILE A 130 -11.20 18.50 -0.46
N PHE A 131 -10.82 19.02 -1.63
CA PHE A 131 -11.23 18.45 -2.91
C PHE A 131 -10.67 17.04 -3.13
N PHE A 132 -9.41 16.80 -2.76
CA PHE A 132 -8.79 15.49 -2.88
C PHE A 132 -9.42 14.48 -1.91
N ASN A 133 -9.59 14.86 -0.64
CA ASN A 133 -10.09 13.94 0.38
C ASN A 133 -11.61 13.77 0.36
N SER A 134 -12.39 14.75 -0.13
CA SER A 134 -13.85 14.61 -0.30
C SER A 134 -14.24 13.42 -1.19
N LYS A 135 -13.34 13.00 -2.08
CA LYS A 135 -13.53 11.82 -2.95
C LYS A 135 -13.19 10.49 -2.25
N ASN A 136 -12.47 10.56 -1.13
CA ASN A 136 -12.02 9.42 -0.34
C ASN A 136 -12.80 9.28 0.99
N GLN A 137 -13.66 10.24 1.34
CA GLN A 137 -14.51 10.16 2.52
C GLN A 137 -15.52 9.02 2.36
N CYS A 138 -15.40 7.99 3.20
CA CYS A 138 -16.50 7.06 3.42
C CYS A 138 -17.60 7.76 4.22
N ALA A 139 -18.85 7.31 4.10
CA ALA A 139 -19.98 7.90 4.84
C ALA A 139 -19.76 7.99 6.36
N GLU A 140 -18.90 7.13 6.90
CA GLU A 140 -18.47 7.07 8.30
C GLU A 140 -17.56 8.25 8.69
N ASP A 141 -16.69 8.73 7.79
CA ASP A 141 -15.80 9.86 8.08
C ASP A 141 -16.59 11.16 8.20
N MET A 142 -17.64 11.33 7.38
CA MET A 142 -18.57 12.46 7.47
C MET A 142 -19.37 12.44 8.77
N ALA A 143 -19.69 11.26 9.28
CA ALA A 143 -20.37 11.13 10.57
C ALA A 143 -19.48 11.54 11.75
N ILE A 144 -18.17 11.27 11.70
CA ILE A 144 -17.22 11.70 12.73
C ILE A 144 -17.03 13.23 12.69
N PHE A 145 -16.91 13.84 11.51
CA PHE A 145 -16.79 15.30 11.39
C PHE A 145 -18.05 16.00 11.91
N ASN A 146 -19.25 15.51 11.56
CA ASN A 146 -20.50 16.07 12.07
C ASN A 146 -20.60 15.92 13.60
N LEU A 147 -20.19 14.76 14.16
CA LEU A 147 -20.17 14.52 15.60
C LEU A 147 -19.19 15.48 16.34
N LEU A 148 -18.08 15.85 15.70
CA LEU A 148 -17.11 16.79 16.26
C LEU A 148 -17.60 18.25 16.17
N GLU A 149 -18.31 18.60 15.09
CA GLU A 149 -18.93 19.92 14.92
C GLU A 149 -20.10 20.14 15.89
N ASP A 150 -20.80 19.07 16.28
CA ASP A 150 -21.87 19.08 17.30
C ASP A 150 -21.34 19.14 18.76
N LEU A 151 -20.02 19.12 18.98
CA LEU A 151 -19.36 19.18 20.30
C LEU A 151 -18.70 20.53 20.62
N GLU A 152 -18.78 21.52 19.71
CA GLU A 152 -18.45 22.94 19.95
C GLU A 152 -19.71 23.78 20.24
#